data_AF-A0A846P8K3-F1
#
_entry.id   AF-A0A846P8K3-F1
#
_cell.length_a   1.000
_cell.length_b   1.000
_cell.length_c   1.000
_cell.angle_alpha   90.00
_cell.angle_beta   90.00
_cell.angle_gamma   90.00
#
_symmetry.space_group_name_H-M   'P 1'
#
loop_
_entity.id
_entity.type
_entity.pdbx_description
1 polymer ?
#
loop_
_entity_poly.entity_id
_entity_poly.type
_entity_poly.pdbx_seq_one_letter_code
_entity_poly.pdbx_strand_id
1 'polypeptide(L)' 'IGADAIDDAVDRVFNPEFRNRLDKVVTFNRLDEQVILQIVDKEIRLFEAQLQEKGITLEVSEACRKYLGETGYSP' A
#
# COMPACT_ATOMS: atom_id res chain seq x y z
N ILE A 1 -15.46 6.14 -3.75
CA ILE A 1 -16.51 5.11 -3.95
C ILE A 1 -17.24 5.02 -2.63
N GLY A 2 -18.55 5.28 -2.58
CA GLY A 2 -19.30 5.19 -1.33
C GLY A 2 -19.33 3.74 -0.82
N ALA A 3 -19.36 3.55 0.49
CA ALA A 3 -19.43 2.21 1.10
C ALA A 3 -20.61 1.39 0.55
N ASP A 4 -21.76 2.04 0.36
CA ASP A 4 -22.98 1.42 -0.19
C ASP A 4 -22.76 0.80 -1.58
N ALA A 5 -21.93 1.41 -2.43
CA ALA A 5 -21.65 0.89 -3.77
C ALA A 5 -20.73 -0.34 -3.75
N ILE A 6 -19.91 -0.51 -2.70
CA ILE A 6 -19.06 -1.68 -2.51
C ILE A 6 -19.92 -2.84 -1.99
N ASP A 7 -20.79 -2.57 -1.03
CA ASP A 7 -21.69 -3.57 -0.44
C ASP A 7 -22.67 -4.13 -1.49
N ASP A 8 -23.26 -3.27 -2.31
CA ASP A 8 -24.12 -3.68 -3.43
C ASP A 8 -23.39 -4.55 -4.46
N ALA A 9 -22.12 -4.23 -4.74
CA ALA A 9 -21.29 -5.02 -5.65
C ALA A 9 -20.96 -6.39 -5.06
N VAL A 10 -20.63 -6.46 -3.78
CA VAL A 10 -20.36 -7.73 -3.06
C VAL A 10 -21.61 -8.61 -3.04
N ASP A 11 -22.78 -8.03 -2.77
CA ASP A 11 -24.06 -8.74 -2.74
C ASP A 11 -24.48 -9.31 -4.09
N ARG A 12 -24.12 -8.62 -5.18
CA ARG A 12 -24.36 -9.08 -6.55
C ARG A 12 -23.37 -10.13 -7.03
N VAL A 13 -22.11 -10.06 -6.58
CA VAL A 13 -21.03 -10.96 -7.04
C VAL A 13 -21.02 -12.28 -6.27
N PHE A 14 -21.36 -12.28 -4.97
CA PHE A 14 -21.29 -13.47 -4.12
C PHE A 14 -22.68 -13.97 -3.71
N ASN A 15 -22.89 -15.29 -3.85
CA ASN A 15 -24.13 -15.93 -3.44
C ASN A 15 -24.35 -15.84 -1.91
N PRO A 16 -25.59 -15.99 -1.42
CA PRO A 16 -25.89 -15.85 0.01
C PRO A 16 -25.16 -16.87 0.89
N GLU A 17 -24.95 -18.10 0.41
CA GLU A 17 -24.26 -19.16 1.16
C GLU A 17 -22.78 -18.82 1.42
N PHE A 18 -22.10 -18.25 0.42
CA PHE A 18 -20.71 -17.82 0.53
C PHE A 18 -20.58 -16.63 1.47
N ARG A 19 -21.48 -15.64 1.39
CA ARG A 19 -21.51 -14.48 2.30
C ARG A 19 -21.72 -14.91 3.76
N ASN A 20 -22.58 -15.89 4.00
CA ASN A 20 -22.81 -16.45 5.34
C ASN A 20 -21.59 -17.19 5.95
N ARG A 21 -20.52 -17.41 5.17
CA ARG A 21 -19.25 -18.00 5.65
C ARG A 21 -18.12 -16.96 5.81
N LEU A 22 -18.38 -15.68 5.55
CA LEU A 22 -17.42 -14.60 5.75
C LEU A 22 -17.57 -14.05 7.17
N ASP A 23 -16.50 -14.15 7.98
CA ASP A 23 -16.49 -13.57 9.34
C ASP A 23 -16.44 -12.04 9.33
N LYS A 24 -15.72 -11.44 8.37
CA LYS A 24 -15.56 -9.99 8.26
C LYS A 24 -15.14 -9.55 6.86
N VAL A 25 -15.73 -8.46 6.38
CA VAL A 25 -15.25 -7.73 5.20
C VAL A 25 -14.30 -6.62 5.65
N VAL A 26 -13.10 -6.57 5.06
CA VAL A 26 -12.10 -5.53 5.34
C VAL A 26 -11.92 -4.67 4.10
N THR A 27 -12.37 -3.42 4.18
CA THR A 27 -12.23 -2.45 3.10
C THR A 27 -10.89 -1.74 3.23
N PHE A 28 -10.08 -1.78 2.19
CA PHE A 28 -8.84 -1.01 2.11
C PHE A 28 -9.13 0.34 1.48
N ASN A 29 -8.80 1.41 2.21
CA ASN A 29 -8.86 2.77 1.68
C ASN A 29 -7.61 3.06 0.85
N ARG A 30 -7.68 4.13 0.04
CA ARG A 30 -6.50 4.69 -0.60
C ARG A 30 -5.45 5.06 0.45
N LEU A 31 -4.20 4.90 0.07
CA LEU A 31 -3.09 5.27 0.93
C LEU A 31 -3.00 6.79 1.00
N ASP A 32 -2.76 7.29 2.21
CA ASP A 32 -2.39 8.68 2.45
C ASP A 32 -0.90 8.86 2.09
N GLU A 33 -0.54 10.07 1.70
CA GLU A 33 0.84 10.48 1.38
C GLU A 33 1.84 10.09 2.48
N GLN A 34 1.51 10.25 3.76
CA GLN A 34 2.36 9.86 4.87
C GLN A 34 2.61 8.36 4.89
N VAL A 35 1.58 7.55 4.64
CA VAL A 35 1.71 6.08 4.55
C VAL A 35 2.58 5.70 3.36
N ILE A 36 2.42 6.38 2.21
CA ILE A 36 3.27 6.17 1.03
C ILE A 36 4.73 6.47 1.36
N LEU A 37 5.02 7.59 2.02
CA LEU A 37 6.37 7.96 2.43
C LEU A 37 6.96 6.97 3.45
N GLN A 38 6.16 6.34 4.29
CA GLN A 38 6.62 5.27 5.18
C GLN A 38 6.97 3.98 4.42
N ILE A 39 6.21 3.66 3.37
CA ILE A 39 6.51 2.53 2.48
C ILE A 39 7.84 2.79 1.75
N VAL A 40 8.03 4.00 1.22
CA VAL A 40 9.30 4.39 0.56
C VAL A 40 10.49 4.23 1.51
N ASP A 41 10.38 4.70 2.76
CA ASP A 41 11.43 4.52 3.77
C ASP A 41 11.75 3.04 4.02
N LYS A 42 10.72 2.20 4.11
CA LYS A 42 10.89 0.77 4.33
C LYS A 42 11.68 0.14 3.17
N GLU A 43 11.31 0.46 1.93
CA GLU A 43 11.98 -0.08 0.75
C GLU A 43 13.43 0.44 0.62
N ILE A 44 13.67 1.71 0.93
CA ILE A 44 15.04 2.26 1.00
C ILE A 44 15.88 1.47 1.99
N ARG A 45 15.38 1.21 3.21
CA ARG A 45 16.12 0.43 4.22
C ARG A 45 16.41 -1.00 3.78
N LEU A 46 15.47 -1.64 3.09
CA LEU A 46 15.67 -2.98 2.53
C LEU A 46 16.77 -2.98 1.46
N PHE A 47 16.85 -1.91 0.66
CA PHE A 47 17.90 -1.75 -0.33
C PHE A 47 19.25 -1.39 0.31
N GLU A 48 19.26 -0.52 1.33
CA GLU A 48 20.44 -0.22 2.14
C GLU A 48 21.06 -1.48 2.72
N ALA A 49 20.25 -2.39 3.29
CA ALA A 49 20.73 -3.65 3.84
C ALA A 49 21.48 -4.50 2.81
N GLN A 50 20.95 -4.59 1.58
CA GLN A 50 21.60 -5.33 0.48
C GLN A 50 22.90 -4.66 0.00
N LEU A 51 22.96 -3.33 0.04
CA LEU A 51 24.16 -2.57 -0.33
C LEU A 51 25.25 -2.67 0.74
N GLN A 52 24.87 -2.72 2.02
CA GLN A 52 25.80 -2.90 3.13
C GLN A 52 26.57 -4.23 3.01
N GLU A 53 25.94 -5.31 2.55
CA GLU A 53 26.63 -6.58 2.26
C GLU A 53 27.73 -6.45 1.20
N LYS A 54 27.65 -5.42 0.35
CA LYS A 54 28.64 -5.10 -0.69
C LYS A 54 29.60 -3.98 -0.25
N GLY A 55 29.51 -3.51 1.00
CA GLY A 55 30.30 -2.39 1.52
C GLY A 55 29.94 -1.03 0.93
N ILE A 56 28.72 -0.88 0.39
CA ILE A 56 28.24 0.38 -0.21
C ILE A 56 27.32 1.10 0.78
N THR A 57 27.58 2.39 0.99
CA THR A 57 26.69 3.29 1.76
C THR A 57 25.75 4.00 0.79
N LEU A 58 24.47 4.04 1.13
CA LEU A 58 23.45 4.78 0.40
C LEU A 58 23.00 5.96 1.25
N GLU A 59 22.93 7.14 0.63
CA GLU A 59 22.31 8.32 1.22
C GLU A 59 21.18 8.78 0.30
N VAL A 60 19.99 8.94 0.87
CA VAL A 60 18.81 9.39 0.12
C VAL A 60 18.36 10.74 0.65
N SER A 61 18.28 11.73 -0.24
CA SER A 61 17.78 13.05 0.10
C SER A 61 16.26 13.07 0.28
N GLU A 62 15.76 14.02 1.07
CA GLU A 62 14.31 14.19 1.28
C GLU A 62 13.56 14.43 -0.04
N ALA A 63 14.15 15.18 -0.97
CA ALA A 63 13.58 15.44 -2.29
C ALA A 63 13.44 14.14 -3.12
N CYS A 64 14.45 13.26 -3.07
CA CYS A 64 14.39 11.96 -3.74
C CYS A 64 13.29 11.08 -3.12
N ARG A 65 13.21 11.04 -1.79
CA ARG A 65 12.17 10.30 -1.07
C ARG A 65 10.75 10.75 -1.47
N LYS A 66 10.51 12.05 -1.54
CA LYS A 66 9.21 12.60 -1.97
C LYS A 66 8.90 12.24 -3.43
N TYR A 67 9.88 12.41 -4.31
CA TYR A 67 9.75 12.03 -5.72
C TYR A 67 9.41 10.54 -5.92
N LEU A 68 10.02 9.65 -5.13
CA LEU A 68 9.72 8.21 -5.14
C LEU A 68 8.28 7.93 -4.67
N GLY A 69 7.78 8.66 -3.69
CA GLY A 69 6.39 8.54 -3.23
C GLY A 69 5.38 8.98 -4.29
N GLU A 70 5.65 10.10 -4.96
CA GLU A 70 4.79 10.64 -6.02
C GLU A 70 4.78 9.77 -7.28
N THR A 71 5.95 9.26 -7.69
CA THR A 71 6.09 8.46 -8.92
C THR A 71 5.71 7.00 -8.71
N GLY A 72 5.92 6.48 -7.49
CA GLY A 72 5.68 5.08 -7.15
C GLY A 72 4.22 4.74 -6.80
N TYR A 73 3.38 5.74 -6.57
CA TYR A 73 1.98 5.55 -6.20
C TYR A 73 1.03 5.87 -7.37
N SER A 74 0.21 4.89 -7.76
CA SER A 74 -0.90 5.05 -8.70
C SER A 74 -2.23 4.84 -7.94
N PRO A 75 -3.10 5.86 -7.84
CA PRO A 75 -4.34 5.83 -7.04
C PRO A 75 -5.55 5.14 -7.69
#